data_AF-A0AAN9XVH2-F1
#
_entry.id   AF-A0AAN9XVH2-F1
#
_cell.length_a   1.000
_cell.length_b   1.000
_cell.length_c   1.000
_cell.angle_alpha   90.00
_cell.angle_beta   90.00
_cell.angle_gamma   90.00
#
_symmetry.space_group_name_H-M   'P 1'
#
loop_
_entity.id
_entity.type
_entity.pdbx_description
1 polymer ?
#
loop_
_entity_poly.entity_id
_entity_poly.type
_entity_poly.pdbx_seq_one_letter_code
_entity_poly.pdbx_strand_id
1 'polypeptide(L)'
;MKKVERERRQSVGQSGNSNNMFGGTSVWTPMSWRLSLKPNITNKVQAVHPRSRQGYTTPITTASETNAMALSFEVLGRFNRARAARLTLPHFLCQTPLFMPVGTQGTIKGLTNSQLEDIGCQIILGNTYHLALRPTSELLDEVGGLHNFMNWQRALLTDSGGFQMVSLLHLADITEKGVTFQSPVDGKPMLLTPEESIQIQNRIGADIIMALDDVVKTTITGPRVEEAMHRTLRWIDRCIAAHTRPHDQNLFGIVQGGLDPILRDICVKGLVERNLPGYAIGGLSGGEDKNSFWRVVAQCTAALPEDKPRYVMGVGYPLDIVVCSALGADMYDCVYPTRTARFGTALIPEGVLKLKHRKMADDTRPIDPSCPCMVCKNYTRAYIHCLVTKDAMGSQLLSYHNLYYMMQLSRNLHSSIVEGRFPEFVCDFLRKMFPNGDVPEWVCDAMEVAGIDISSCCASFSSCKEDDSNSMPKEVFPFKKKMPLGLILGIGRAFRRKRTSSLDILSSKRAPRGYYKGKNCKPTGFHTRKGGYVVMQEKLPNYVVPDLTDFKLKPYVSQCPLEVKTSQASQTAK
;
A
#
# COMPACT_ATOMS: atom_id res chain seq x y z
N MET A 1 1.34 1.01 -70.01
CA MET A 1 2.18 1.75 -70.98
C MET A 1 3.48 2.17 -70.29
N LYS A 2 4.62 2.05 -70.99
CA LYS A 2 5.96 2.68 -70.81
C LYS A 2 6.45 3.02 -69.36
N LYS A 3 7.57 2.42 -68.89
CA LYS A 3 8.99 2.88 -69.04
C LYS A 3 9.24 4.21 -68.27
N VAL A 4 10.31 4.42 -67.50
CA VAL A 4 11.74 4.25 -67.85
C VAL A 4 12.63 3.92 -66.62
N GLU A 5 13.71 3.22 -66.92
CA GLU A 5 14.80 2.70 -66.09
C GLU A 5 16.08 3.56 -66.23
N ARG A 6 16.95 3.62 -65.22
CA ARG A 6 18.31 4.15 -65.41
C ARG A 6 19.34 3.62 -64.40
N GLU A 7 20.07 2.58 -64.79
CA GLU A 7 21.38 2.27 -64.19
C GLU A 7 22.42 3.36 -64.52
N ARG A 8 23.47 3.45 -63.70
CA ARG A 8 24.80 3.88 -64.17
C ARG A 8 25.89 3.08 -63.45
N ARG A 9 26.79 2.47 -64.22
CA ARG A 9 27.87 1.57 -63.77
C ARG A 9 29.22 2.31 -63.64
N GLN A 10 30.21 1.57 -63.11
CA GLN A 10 31.67 1.73 -63.29
C GLN A 10 32.37 2.88 -62.49
N SER A 11 33.61 2.74 -62.00
CA SER A 11 34.62 1.65 -62.15
C SER A 11 35.85 1.79 -61.23
N VAL A 12 36.47 0.64 -60.85
CA VAL A 12 37.93 0.37 -60.65
C VAL A 12 38.66 1.05 -59.46
N GLY A 13 39.57 0.39 -58.72
CA GLY A 13 39.94 -1.04 -58.67
C GLY A 13 41.25 -1.36 -57.88
N GLN A 14 41.57 -2.67 -57.76
CA GLN A 14 42.87 -3.34 -57.41
C GLN A 14 43.59 -2.97 -56.07
N SER A 15 44.19 -3.88 -55.29
CA SER A 15 44.45 -5.35 -55.35
C SER A 15 44.49 -5.94 -53.90
N GLY A 16 44.83 -7.20 -53.55
CA GLY A 16 45.39 -8.35 -54.30
C GLY A 16 45.65 -9.60 -53.40
N ASN A 17 46.48 -10.54 -53.89
CA ASN A 17 47.09 -11.74 -53.25
C ASN A 17 46.23 -12.85 -52.56
N SER A 18 45.94 -13.87 -53.37
CA SER A 18 46.40 -15.28 -53.25
C SER A 18 45.84 -16.26 -52.18
N ASN A 19 44.96 -17.14 -52.69
CA ASN A 19 44.90 -18.61 -52.53
C ASN A 19 44.98 -19.28 -51.13
N ASN A 20 43.87 -19.93 -50.73
CA ASN A 20 43.78 -21.39 -50.92
C ASN A 20 42.31 -21.90 -51.02
N MET A 21 42.11 -23.08 -51.61
CA MET A 21 40.80 -23.58 -52.08
C MET A 21 39.99 -24.41 -51.05
N PHE A 22 38.66 -24.19 -51.08
CA PHE A 22 37.52 -25.11 -50.88
C PHE A 22 37.50 -26.15 -49.73
N GLY A 23 36.38 -26.37 -49.05
CA GLY A 23 35.05 -25.77 -49.22
C GLY A 23 34.00 -26.39 -48.29
N GLY A 24 32.80 -25.80 -48.27
CA GLY A 24 31.67 -26.31 -47.47
C GLY A 24 30.94 -25.23 -46.68
N THR A 25 29.94 -24.60 -47.29
CA THR A 25 28.96 -23.75 -46.59
C THR A 25 27.55 -24.13 -47.05
N SER A 26 26.65 -24.29 -46.09
CA SER A 26 25.21 -24.39 -46.35
C SER A 26 24.49 -23.32 -45.53
N VAL A 27 23.68 -22.52 -46.20
CA VAL A 27 22.84 -21.47 -45.60
C VAL A 27 21.39 -21.91 -45.73
N TRP A 28 20.63 -21.75 -44.64
CA TRP A 28 19.24 -22.17 -44.55
C TRP A 28 18.29 -21.06 -45.02
N THR A 29 17.29 -21.46 -45.82
CA THR A 29 15.99 -20.78 -45.93
C THR A 29 14.89 -21.83 -46.23
N PRO A 30 13.62 -21.55 -45.88
CA PRO A 30 12.67 -22.60 -45.51
C PRO A 30 11.86 -23.17 -46.68
N MET A 31 11.36 -24.40 -46.53
CA MET A 31 10.40 -25.01 -47.47
C MET A 31 9.24 -25.67 -46.74
N SER A 32 8.02 -25.33 -47.17
CA SER A 32 6.75 -25.85 -46.69
C SER A 32 6.48 -27.29 -47.16
N TRP A 33 5.86 -28.12 -46.32
CA TRP A 33 5.35 -29.43 -46.73
C TRP A 33 3.86 -29.59 -46.45
N ARG A 34 3.08 -29.78 -47.53
CA ARG A 34 1.82 -30.53 -47.48
C ARG A 34 2.15 -32.01 -47.59
N LEU A 35 1.38 -32.88 -46.94
CA LEU A 35 1.29 -34.29 -47.31
C LEU A 35 -0.15 -34.78 -47.25
N SER A 36 -0.49 -35.68 -48.19
CA SER A 36 -1.84 -36.19 -48.44
C SER A 36 -2.02 -37.60 -47.86
N LEU A 37 -3.24 -37.92 -47.47
CA LEU A 37 -3.66 -39.21 -46.91
C LEU A 37 -3.84 -40.33 -47.96
N LYS A 38 -3.60 -41.59 -47.55
CA LYS A 38 -4.40 -42.84 -47.75
C LYS A 38 -3.49 -44.11 -47.68
N PRO A 39 -4.02 -45.33 -47.41
CA PRO A 39 -4.92 -45.73 -46.30
C PRO A 39 -4.59 -47.14 -45.69
N ASN A 40 -5.43 -47.61 -44.74
CA ASN A 40 -5.64 -49.03 -44.32
C ASN A 40 -4.52 -49.71 -43.47
N ILE A 41 -4.75 -50.66 -42.53
CA ILE A 41 -5.92 -51.50 -42.17
C ILE A 41 -6.27 -51.49 -40.65
N THR A 42 -7.56 -51.67 -40.38
CA THR A 42 -8.37 -51.81 -39.15
C THR A 42 -7.82 -52.46 -37.87
N ASN A 43 -8.35 -52.01 -36.71
CA ASN A 43 -9.19 -52.89 -35.88
C ASN A 43 -10.34 -52.14 -35.16
N LYS A 44 -11.37 -52.87 -34.71
CA LYS A 44 -12.74 -52.37 -34.47
C LYS A 44 -13.00 -51.74 -33.08
N VAL A 45 -13.80 -50.66 -33.06
CA VAL A 45 -14.84 -50.41 -32.03
C VAL A 45 -16.10 -49.89 -32.76
N GLN A 46 -17.29 -50.37 -32.38
CA GLN A 46 -18.56 -50.01 -33.05
C GLN A 46 -19.18 -48.74 -32.46
N ALA A 47 -19.81 -47.94 -33.32
CA ALA A 47 -20.61 -46.78 -32.93
C ALA A 47 -22.08 -47.15 -32.70
N VAL A 48 -22.76 -46.39 -31.84
CA VAL A 48 -24.23 -46.41 -31.69
C VAL A 48 -24.76 -44.97 -31.79
N HIS A 49 -25.84 -44.78 -32.55
CA HIS A 49 -26.44 -43.48 -32.85
C HIS A 49 -27.19 -42.84 -31.65
N PRO A 50 -27.40 -41.51 -31.68
CA PRO A 50 -28.02 -40.78 -30.56
C PRO A 50 -29.52 -41.09 -30.46
N ARG A 51 -29.98 -41.38 -29.24
CA ARG A 51 -31.42 -41.51 -28.93
C ARG A 51 -32.01 -40.19 -28.44
N SER A 52 -33.29 -40.02 -28.78
CA SER A 52 -34.20 -38.95 -28.40
C SER A 52 -34.11 -38.49 -26.94
N ARG A 53 -34.18 -37.16 -26.73
CA ARG A 53 -34.47 -36.55 -25.43
C ARG A 53 -35.84 -37.02 -24.94
N GLN A 54 -35.88 -37.81 -23.85
CA GLN A 54 -37.06 -37.92 -23.00
C GLN A 54 -36.89 -36.96 -21.81
N GLY A 55 -37.97 -36.29 -21.44
CA GLY A 55 -37.92 -35.18 -20.49
C GLY A 55 -37.73 -35.65 -19.06
N TYR A 56 -36.74 -35.07 -18.38
CA TYR A 56 -36.78 -34.92 -16.93
C TYR A 56 -37.55 -33.63 -16.65
N THR A 57 -38.81 -33.76 -16.23
CA THR A 57 -39.53 -32.66 -15.58
C THR A 57 -38.89 -32.40 -14.23
N THR A 58 -38.01 -31.41 -14.16
CA THR A 58 -37.66 -30.78 -12.88
C THR A 58 -38.95 -30.27 -12.24
N PRO A 59 -39.16 -30.46 -10.93
CA PRO A 59 -40.23 -29.76 -10.24
C PRO A 59 -39.98 -28.27 -10.39
N ILE A 60 -40.93 -27.55 -10.98
CA ILE A 60 -40.99 -26.09 -10.84
C ILE A 60 -41.40 -25.86 -9.39
N THR A 61 -40.41 -25.91 -8.51
CA THR A 61 -40.53 -25.32 -7.19
C THR A 61 -40.69 -23.84 -7.46
N THR A 62 -41.89 -23.31 -7.22
CA THR A 62 -42.11 -21.87 -7.17
C THR A 62 -41.30 -21.33 -6.00
N ALA A 63 -40.02 -21.10 -6.24
CA ALA A 63 -39.17 -20.37 -5.35
C ALA A 63 -39.82 -19.00 -5.18
N SER A 64 -40.38 -18.77 -3.99
CA SER A 64 -40.64 -17.44 -3.49
C SER A 64 -39.36 -16.64 -3.72
N GLU A 65 -39.38 -15.66 -4.61
CA GLU A 65 -38.28 -14.74 -4.85
C GLU A 65 -38.10 -13.84 -3.61
N THR A 66 -37.58 -14.43 -2.54
CA THR A 66 -36.95 -13.67 -1.47
C THR A 66 -35.77 -12.95 -2.12
N ASN A 67 -35.88 -11.64 -2.18
CA ASN A 67 -34.91 -10.70 -2.74
C ASN A 67 -33.59 -10.78 -1.94
N ALA A 68 -32.83 -11.84 -2.17
CA ALA A 68 -31.64 -12.20 -1.41
C ALA A 68 -30.48 -11.30 -1.87
N MET A 69 -29.91 -10.57 -0.92
CA MET A 69 -28.75 -9.72 -1.17
C MET A 69 -27.60 -10.53 -1.77
N ALA A 70 -26.87 -9.93 -2.72
CA ALA A 70 -25.70 -10.54 -3.35
C ALA A 70 -24.60 -10.95 -2.35
N LEU A 71 -24.59 -10.32 -1.16
CA LEU A 71 -23.69 -10.59 -0.04
C LEU A 71 -24.44 -11.19 1.14
N SER A 72 -23.91 -12.27 1.69
CA SER A 72 -24.26 -12.79 3.02
C SER A 72 -23.05 -12.71 3.95
N PHE A 73 -23.28 -12.28 5.19
CA PHE A 73 -22.26 -12.14 6.23
C PHE A 73 -22.69 -12.88 7.49
N GLU A 74 -21.95 -13.93 7.84
CA GLU A 74 -22.30 -14.88 8.90
C GLU A 74 -21.14 -15.01 9.88
N VAL A 75 -21.32 -14.53 11.11
CA VAL A 75 -20.29 -14.58 12.14
C VAL A 75 -20.20 -16.00 12.72
N LEU A 76 -19.06 -16.66 12.52
CA LEU A 76 -18.77 -18.03 12.93
C LEU A 76 -18.18 -18.11 14.35
N GLY A 77 -17.48 -17.07 14.78
CA GLY A 77 -16.83 -17.01 16.10
C GLY A 77 -16.57 -15.57 16.53
N ARG A 78 -16.45 -15.35 17.84
CA ARG A 78 -16.20 -14.03 18.44
C ARG A 78 -15.29 -14.11 19.65
N PHE A 79 -14.51 -13.05 19.84
CA PHE A 79 -13.90 -12.71 21.12
C PHE A 79 -14.14 -11.22 21.37
N ASN A 80 -14.96 -10.87 22.36
CA ASN A 80 -15.48 -9.52 22.58
C ASN A 80 -15.99 -8.91 21.25
N ARG A 81 -15.26 -7.94 20.71
CA ARG A 81 -15.56 -7.24 19.45
C ARG A 81 -14.95 -7.89 18.22
N ALA A 82 -13.89 -8.70 18.38
CA ALA A 82 -13.28 -9.44 17.29
C ALA A 82 -14.24 -10.49 16.74
N ARG A 83 -14.32 -10.59 15.42
CA ARG A 83 -15.22 -11.51 14.71
C ARG A 83 -14.44 -12.31 13.68
N ALA A 84 -14.75 -13.60 13.59
CA ALA A 84 -14.44 -14.40 12.42
C ALA A 84 -15.76 -14.71 11.71
N ALA A 85 -15.85 -14.41 10.42
CA ALA A 85 -17.08 -14.57 9.65
C ALA A 85 -16.84 -15.24 8.29
N ARG A 86 -17.91 -15.82 7.76
CA ARG A 86 -18.08 -16.19 6.36
C ARG A 86 -18.74 -15.03 5.62
N LEU A 87 -18.05 -14.52 4.61
CA LEU A 87 -18.51 -13.49 3.68
C LEU A 87 -18.74 -14.17 2.33
N THR A 88 -19.98 -14.50 2.01
CA THR A 88 -20.35 -15.09 0.72
C THR A 88 -20.60 -13.97 -0.27
N LEU A 89 -19.85 -13.96 -1.38
CA LEU A 89 -19.96 -13.04 -2.50
C LEU A 89 -20.25 -13.83 -3.79
N PRO A 90 -20.76 -13.19 -4.86
CA PRO A 90 -21.13 -13.87 -6.11
C PRO A 90 -20.04 -14.76 -6.71
N HIS A 91 -18.78 -14.32 -6.72
CA HIS A 91 -17.66 -15.10 -7.26
C HIS A 91 -16.91 -15.95 -6.24
N PHE A 92 -17.01 -15.67 -4.93
CA PHE A 92 -16.21 -16.41 -3.93
C PHE A 92 -16.74 -16.34 -2.50
N LEU A 93 -16.46 -17.39 -1.72
CA LEU A 93 -16.66 -17.42 -0.28
C LEU A 93 -15.36 -16.99 0.41
N CYS A 94 -15.41 -15.85 1.10
CA CYS A 94 -14.30 -15.32 1.88
C CYS A 94 -14.45 -15.60 3.38
N GLN A 95 -13.32 -15.82 4.05
CA GLN A 95 -13.19 -15.87 5.51
C GLN A 95 -12.60 -14.55 6.01
N THR A 96 -13.26 -13.88 6.97
CA THR A 96 -12.75 -12.67 7.64
C THR A 96 -12.23 -12.98 9.05
N PRO A 97 -11.25 -12.26 9.63
CA PRO A 97 -10.60 -11.07 9.08
C PRO A 97 -9.72 -11.35 7.85
N LEU A 98 -9.79 -10.50 6.82
CA LEU A 98 -9.06 -10.68 5.56
C LEU A 98 -8.28 -9.44 5.10
N PHE A 99 -7.23 -9.70 4.33
CA PHE A 99 -6.42 -8.69 3.67
C PHE A 99 -6.61 -8.75 2.15
N MET A 100 -6.81 -7.60 1.51
CA MET A 100 -6.97 -7.42 0.06
C MET A 100 -5.68 -6.85 -0.56
N PRO A 101 -4.98 -7.60 -1.42
CA PRO A 101 -3.89 -7.07 -2.22
C PRO A 101 -4.41 -6.07 -3.26
N VAL A 102 -3.73 -4.93 -3.40
CA VAL A 102 -4.15 -3.84 -4.31
C VAL A 102 -3.60 -4.02 -5.73
N GLY A 103 -4.51 -4.23 -6.68
CA GLY A 103 -4.27 -4.41 -8.11
C GLY A 103 -4.54 -3.15 -8.92
N THR A 104 -3.50 -2.32 -9.11
CA THR A 104 -3.62 -0.99 -9.73
C THR A 104 -4.18 -0.99 -11.16
N GLN A 105 -4.07 -2.09 -11.92
CA GLN A 105 -4.56 -2.20 -13.31
C GLN A 105 -5.13 -3.61 -13.57
N GLY A 106 -5.97 -4.12 -12.65
CA GLY A 106 -6.46 -5.50 -12.74
C GLY A 106 -5.35 -6.56 -12.60
N THR A 107 -4.23 -6.20 -11.96
CA THR A 107 -3.11 -7.10 -11.71
C THR A 107 -2.32 -6.68 -10.48
N ILE A 108 -1.94 -7.66 -9.65
CA ILE A 108 -1.02 -7.46 -8.54
C ILE A 108 0.40 -7.39 -9.10
N LYS A 109 1.07 -6.25 -8.90
CA LYS A 109 2.36 -5.95 -9.55
C LYS A 109 3.41 -7.03 -9.29
N GLY A 110 3.66 -7.84 -10.31
CA GLY A 110 4.66 -8.91 -10.31
C GLY A 110 4.14 -10.30 -9.95
N LEU A 111 2.83 -10.54 -9.86
CA LEU A 111 2.27 -11.88 -9.62
C LEU A 111 1.20 -12.25 -10.66
N THR A 112 1.13 -13.53 -11.01
CA THR A 112 0.02 -14.11 -11.81
C THR A 112 -1.16 -14.48 -10.92
N ASN A 113 -2.34 -14.68 -11.50
CA ASN A 113 -3.53 -15.07 -10.72
C ASN A 113 -3.36 -16.44 -10.07
N SER A 114 -2.78 -17.42 -10.75
CA SER A 114 -2.40 -18.70 -10.12
C SER A 114 -1.47 -18.50 -8.92
N GLN A 115 -0.49 -17.58 -8.97
CA GLN A 115 0.34 -17.28 -7.81
C GLN A 115 -0.44 -16.61 -6.66
N LEU A 116 -1.50 -15.85 -6.95
CA LEU A 116 -2.40 -15.29 -5.94
C LEU A 116 -3.31 -16.38 -5.35
N GLU A 117 -3.76 -17.31 -6.17
CA GLU A 117 -4.56 -18.47 -5.76
C GLU A 117 -3.75 -19.39 -4.83
N ASP A 118 -2.49 -19.68 -5.19
CA ASP A 118 -1.51 -20.49 -4.44
C ASP A 118 -1.26 -19.96 -3.03
N ILE A 119 -1.15 -18.64 -2.87
CA ILE A 119 -0.93 -18.01 -1.56
C ILE A 119 -2.22 -17.90 -0.72
N GLY A 120 -3.37 -18.30 -1.27
CA GLY A 120 -4.67 -18.23 -0.60
C GLY A 120 -5.34 -16.85 -0.66
N CYS A 121 -5.05 -16.03 -1.67
CA CYS A 121 -5.72 -14.75 -1.85
C CYS A 121 -7.20 -14.94 -2.19
N GLN A 122 -8.10 -14.49 -1.30
CA GLN A 122 -9.55 -14.71 -1.43
C GLN A 122 -10.24 -13.62 -2.26
N ILE A 123 -9.73 -12.39 -2.14
CA ILE A 123 -10.27 -11.17 -2.75
C ILE A 123 -9.12 -10.19 -3.03
N ILE A 124 -9.21 -9.45 -4.13
CA ILE A 124 -8.29 -8.37 -4.51
C ILE A 124 -9.02 -7.03 -4.63
N LEU A 125 -8.28 -5.93 -4.46
CA LEU A 125 -8.80 -4.59 -4.71
C LEU A 125 -8.41 -4.12 -6.12
N GLY A 126 -9.38 -3.92 -7.00
CA GLY A 126 -9.24 -3.24 -8.28
C GLY A 126 -9.35 -1.72 -8.13
N ASN A 127 -8.52 -0.99 -8.88
CA ASN A 127 -8.57 0.47 -8.90
C ASN A 127 -9.51 0.95 -10.02
N THR A 128 -10.67 1.51 -9.68
CA THR A 128 -11.69 1.93 -10.65
C THR A 128 -11.15 2.91 -11.66
N TYR A 129 -10.39 3.90 -11.20
CA TYR A 129 -9.89 4.98 -12.04
C TYR A 129 -8.96 4.48 -13.17
N HIS A 130 -8.00 3.62 -12.83
CA HIS A 130 -7.05 3.09 -13.80
C HIS A 130 -7.71 2.10 -14.76
N LEU A 131 -8.66 1.29 -14.28
CA LEU A 131 -9.44 0.36 -15.09
C LEU A 131 -10.32 1.10 -16.11
N ALA A 132 -10.98 2.18 -15.69
CA ALA A 132 -11.79 3.05 -16.54
C ALA A 132 -11.00 3.71 -17.69
N LEU A 133 -9.69 3.89 -17.52
CA LEU A 133 -8.83 4.45 -18.58
C LEU A 133 -8.08 3.39 -19.39
N ARG A 134 -7.76 2.24 -18.79
CA ARG A 134 -7.04 1.12 -19.42
C ARG A 134 -7.46 -0.18 -18.70
N PRO A 135 -8.30 -1.05 -19.29
CA PRO A 135 -8.60 -1.19 -20.72
C PRO A 135 -9.68 -0.26 -21.34
N THR A 136 -10.26 0.65 -20.56
CA THR A 136 -11.54 1.37 -20.78
C THR A 136 -12.78 0.55 -20.44
N SER A 137 -13.84 1.24 -20.04
CA SER A 137 -15.12 0.68 -19.62
C SER A 137 -15.82 -0.11 -20.73
N GLU A 138 -15.71 0.36 -21.97
CA GLU A 138 -16.40 -0.20 -23.13
C GLU A 138 -15.81 -1.56 -23.49
N LEU A 139 -14.48 -1.70 -23.39
CA LEU A 139 -13.81 -2.99 -23.57
C LEU A 139 -14.10 -3.96 -22.41
N LEU A 140 -14.37 -3.46 -21.20
CA LEU A 140 -14.84 -4.32 -20.11
C LEU A 140 -16.27 -4.83 -20.37
N ASP A 141 -17.17 -3.99 -20.90
CA ASP A 141 -18.52 -4.43 -21.30
C ASP A 141 -18.45 -5.51 -22.41
N GLU A 142 -17.60 -5.32 -23.43
CA GLU A 142 -17.39 -6.31 -24.52
C GLU A 142 -16.81 -7.64 -24.02
N VAL A 143 -15.93 -7.63 -23.01
CA VAL A 143 -15.28 -8.83 -22.46
C VAL A 143 -16.07 -9.45 -21.30
N GLY A 144 -17.17 -8.82 -20.87
CA GLY A 144 -18.04 -9.32 -19.79
C GLY A 144 -17.46 -9.09 -18.39
N GLY A 145 -16.90 -7.91 -18.13
CA GLY A 145 -16.40 -7.46 -16.83
C GLY A 145 -14.94 -7.82 -16.54
N LEU A 146 -14.40 -7.27 -15.46
CA LEU A 146 -12.98 -7.39 -15.13
C LEU A 146 -12.56 -8.81 -14.80
N HIS A 147 -13.40 -9.60 -14.11
CA HIS A 147 -13.12 -11.00 -13.78
C HIS A 147 -12.73 -11.81 -15.01
N ASN A 148 -13.48 -11.66 -16.11
CA ASN A 148 -13.18 -12.28 -17.39
C ASN A 148 -11.93 -11.68 -18.05
N PHE A 149 -11.82 -10.34 -18.10
CA PHE A 149 -10.68 -9.65 -18.71
C PHE A 149 -9.33 -10.02 -18.07
N MET A 150 -9.27 -10.12 -16.74
CA MET A 150 -8.05 -10.48 -16.02
C MET A 150 -7.92 -11.98 -15.72
N ASN A 151 -8.94 -12.79 -16.05
CA ASN A 151 -9.08 -14.21 -15.66
C ASN A 151 -8.95 -14.45 -14.15
N TRP A 152 -9.75 -13.75 -13.34
CA TRP A 152 -9.77 -13.88 -11.87
C TRP A 152 -11.09 -14.49 -11.39
N GLN A 153 -11.00 -15.73 -10.89
CA GLN A 153 -12.14 -16.59 -10.55
C GLN A 153 -12.55 -16.50 -9.06
N ARG A 154 -12.06 -15.48 -8.34
CA ARG A 154 -12.42 -15.20 -6.94
C ARG A 154 -12.92 -13.76 -6.81
N ALA A 155 -13.21 -13.31 -5.59
CA ALA A 155 -13.89 -12.04 -5.39
C ALA A 155 -13.03 -10.80 -5.72
N LEU A 156 -13.70 -9.70 -6.04
CA LEU A 156 -13.13 -8.40 -6.39
C LEU A 156 -13.84 -7.29 -5.61
N LEU A 157 -13.06 -6.36 -5.06
CA LEU A 157 -13.55 -5.08 -4.55
C LEU A 157 -13.03 -3.96 -5.45
N THR A 158 -13.84 -2.95 -5.78
CA THR A 158 -13.39 -1.74 -6.48
C THR A 158 -13.46 -0.51 -5.61
N ASP A 159 -12.39 0.29 -5.57
CA ASP A 159 -12.44 1.62 -4.95
C ASP A 159 -13.32 2.61 -5.74
N SER A 160 -13.66 3.75 -5.17
CA SER A 160 -14.48 4.77 -5.86
C SER A 160 -13.71 5.57 -6.93
N GLY A 161 -12.39 5.39 -7.02
CA GLY A 161 -11.46 6.22 -7.79
C GLY A 161 -11.07 7.56 -7.16
N GLY A 162 -11.92 8.13 -6.27
CA GLY A 162 -11.74 9.49 -5.72
C GLY A 162 -10.43 9.69 -4.95
N PHE A 163 -10.04 8.76 -4.09
CA PHE A 163 -8.87 8.91 -3.21
C PHE A 163 -7.53 9.04 -3.97
N GLN A 164 -7.31 8.26 -5.05
CA GLN A 164 -6.05 8.40 -5.80
C GLN A 164 -6.02 9.70 -6.61
N MET A 165 -7.17 10.17 -7.09
CA MET A 165 -7.26 11.46 -7.78
C MET A 165 -6.83 12.62 -6.86
N VAL A 166 -7.33 12.65 -5.61
CA VAL A 166 -6.99 13.70 -4.63
C VAL A 166 -5.54 13.58 -4.11
N SER A 167 -4.99 12.36 -4.03
CA SER A 167 -3.63 12.15 -3.51
C SER A 167 -2.50 12.25 -4.56
N LEU A 168 -2.81 12.09 -5.85
CA LEU A 168 -1.83 12.21 -6.95
C LEU A 168 -1.85 13.57 -7.65
N LEU A 169 -2.93 14.35 -7.52
CA LEU A 169 -3.11 15.60 -8.27
C LEU A 169 -3.27 16.78 -7.32
N HIS A 170 -2.27 17.66 -7.30
CA HIS A 170 -2.33 18.99 -6.67
C HIS A 170 -3.40 19.94 -7.28
N LEU A 171 -4.16 19.46 -8.26
CA LEU A 171 -5.13 20.18 -9.08
C LEU A 171 -6.55 19.57 -8.97
N ALA A 172 -6.81 18.78 -7.93
CA ALA A 172 -8.14 18.28 -7.64
C ALA A 172 -8.99 19.36 -6.95
N ASP A 173 -10.13 19.69 -7.54
CA ASP A 173 -11.16 20.57 -6.98
C ASP A 173 -12.40 19.74 -6.63
N ILE A 174 -12.96 19.97 -5.44
CA ILE A 174 -14.07 19.17 -4.91
C ILE A 174 -15.27 20.10 -4.68
N THR A 175 -16.32 19.86 -5.45
CA THR A 175 -17.57 20.61 -5.40
C THR A 175 -18.72 19.66 -5.09
N GLU A 176 -19.92 20.17 -4.83
CA GLU A 176 -21.07 19.29 -4.62
C GLU A 176 -21.37 18.36 -5.82
N LYS A 177 -21.01 18.78 -7.04
CA LYS A 177 -21.23 17.99 -8.26
C LYS A 177 -20.40 16.69 -8.27
N GLY A 178 -19.16 16.76 -7.80
CA GLY A 178 -18.15 15.70 -7.89
C GLY A 178 -16.72 16.24 -7.75
N VAL A 179 -15.74 15.38 -8.02
CA VAL A 179 -14.31 15.71 -8.01
C VAL A 179 -13.85 16.05 -9.43
N THR A 180 -13.36 17.28 -9.64
CA THR A 180 -12.73 17.73 -10.90
C THR A 180 -11.22 17.60 -10.78
N PHE A 181 -10.55 17.09 -11.81
CA PHE A 181 -9.13 16.75 -11.76
C PHE A 181 -8.53 16.64 -13.17
N GLN A 182 -7.20 16.52 -13.30
CA GLN A 182 -6.55 16.29 -14.59
C GLN A 182 -6.19 14.81 -14.79
N SER A 183 -6.52 14.27 -15.96
CA SER A 183 -6.04 12.96 -16.42
C SER A 183 -4.50 12.89 -16.39
N PRO A 184 -3.87 11.90 -15.73
CA PRO A 184 -2.43 11.69 -15.76
C PRO A 184 -1.98 11.00 -17.06
N VAL A 185 -2.92 10.66 -17.96
CA VAL A 185 -2.62 10.05 -19.27
C VAL A 185 -2.46 11.12 -20.35
N ASP A 186 -3.33 12.13 -20.38
CA ASP A 186 -3.37 13.15 -21.44
C ASP A 186 -3.60 14.59 -20.94
N GLY A 187 -3.64 14.82 -19.63
CA GLY A 187 -3.74 16.14 -19.01
C GLY A 187 -5.12 16.80 -19.05
N LYS A 188 -6.11 16.18 -19.71
CA LYS A 188 -7.45 16.77 -19.86
C LYS A 188 -8.19 16.88 -18.52
N PRO A 189 -8.99 17.94 -18.31
CA PRO A 189 -9.89 18.01 -17.16
C PRO A 189 -10.95 16.91 -17.26
N MET A 190 -11.15 16.20 -16.17
CA MET A 190 -12.16 15.17 -15.95
C MET A 190 -12.98 15.54 -14.73
N LEU A 191 -14.25 15.13 -14.71
CA LEU A 191 -15.15 15.23 -13.57
C LEU A 191 -15.63 13.83 -13.23
N LEU A 192 -15.36 13.36 -12.01
CA LEU A 192 -15.95 12.15 -11.47
C LEU A 192 -17.08 12.53 -10.52
N THR A 193 -18.31 12.16 -10.86
CA THR A 193 -19.47 12.30 -9.97
C THR A 193 -19.78 10.95 -9.29
N PRO A 194 -20.57 10.94 -8.20
CA PRO A 194 -21.13 9.72 -7.62
C PRO A 194 -21.77 8.79 -8.66
N GLU A 195 -22.55 9.35 -9.59
CA GLU A 195 -23.23 8.58 -10.63
C GLU A 195 -22.23 7.92 -11.59
N GLU A 196 -21.25 8.68 -12.08
CA GLU A 196 -20.21 8.18 -12.99
C GLU A 196 -19.34 7.11 -12.32
N SER A 197 -18.95 7.32 -11.05
CA SER A 197 -18.19 6.34 -10.27
C SER A 197 -18.92 5.00 -10.12
N ILE A 198 -20.24 5.03 -9.88
CA ILE A 198 -21.06 3.83 -9.79
C ILE A 198 -21.29 3.19 -11.17
N GLN A 199 -21.52 3.97 -12.23
CA GLN A 199 -21.66 3.43 -13.59
C GLN A 199 -20.40 2.70 -14.05
N ILE A 200 -19.22 3.27 -13.83
CA ILE A 200 -17.94 2.61 -14.12
C ILE A 200 -17.80 1.30 -13.31
N GLN A 201 -18.12 1.32 -12.02
CA GLN A 201 -18.06 0.12 -11.17
C GLN A 201 -19.10 -0.96 -11.57
N ASN A 202 -20.25 -0.55 -12.12
CA ASN A 202 -21.28 -1.46 -12.64
C ASN A 202 -20.89 -2.13 -13.99
N ARG A 203 -19.98 -1.50 -14.76
CA ARG A 203 -19.33 -2.09 -15.94
C ARG A 203 -18.12 -2.96 -15.57
N ILE A 204 -17.34 -2.56 -14.56
CA ILE A 204 -16.24 -3.38 -14.03
C ILE A 204 -16.75 -4.73 -13.50
N GLY A 205 -17.94 -4.76 -12.88
CA GLY A 205 -18.59 -5.99 -12.43
C GLY A 205 -17.93 -6.64 -11.20
N ALA A 206 -17.43 -5.84 -10.27
CA ALA A 206 -16.85 -6.30 -9.01
C ALA A 206 -17.93 -6.69 -7.98
N ASP A 207 -17.66 -7.71 -7.15
CA ASP A 207 -18.57 -8.17 -6.09
C ASP A 207 -18.89 -7.09 -5.05
N ILE A 208 -17.91 -6.23 -4.73
CA ILE A 208 -18.05 -5.11 -3.79
C ILE A 208 -17.63 -3.81 -4.48
N ILE A 209 -18.48 -2.80 -4.41
CA ILE A 209 -18.25 -1.48 -5.00
C ILE A 209 -18.27 -0.41 -3.91
N MET A 210 -17.39 0.58 -4.00
CA MET A 210 -17.25 1.62 -2.99
C MET A 210 -17.94 2.91 -3.43
N ALA A 211 -18.72 3.52 -2.53
CA ALA A 211 -19.32 4.84 -2.77
C ALA A 211 -18.25 5.92 -2.98
N LEU A 212 -18.54 6.93 -3.81
CA LEU A 212 -17.70 8.13 -3.92
C LEU A 212 -17.89 9.00 -2.67
N ASP A 213 -16.78 9.41 -2.06
CA ASP A 213 -16.70 10.17 -0.83
C ASP A 213 -15.81 11.41 -0.95
N ASP A 214 -16.03 12.40 -0.08
CA ASP A 214 -15.20 13.61 -0.03
C ASP A 214 -14.07 13.42 1.00
N VAL A 215 -12.93 12.93 0.54
CA VAL A 215 -11.79 12.61 1.42
C VAL A 215 -10.98 13.86 1.77
N VAL A 216 -10.92 14.15 3.07
CA VAL A 216 -10.04 15.18 3.65
C VAL A 216 -8.85 14.51 4.35
N LYS A 217 -7.66 15.12 4.27
CA LYS A 217 -6.46 14.62 4.96
C LYS A 217 -6.65 14.73 6.47
N THR A 218 -6.23 13.72 7.24
CA THR A 218 -6.34 13.70 8.71
C THR A 218 -5.62 14.84 9.43
N THR A 219 -4.70 15.52 8.77
CA THR A 219 -4.00 16.71 9.28
C THR A 219 -4.76 18.03 9.09
N ILE A 220 -5.86 18.04 8.35
CA ILE A 220 -6.73 19.22 8.18
C ILE A 220 -7.76 19.23 9.31
N THR A 221 -7.95 20.38 9.93
CA THR A 221 -8.92 20.63 11.01
C THR A 221 -9.89 21.74 10.62
N GLY A 222 -11.01 21.85 11.35
CA GLY A 222 -12.01 22.89 11.14
C GLY A 222 -13.09 22.54 10.10
N PRO A 223 -13.87 23.55 9.63
CA PRO A 223 -15.16 23.34 8.94
C PRO A 223 -15.10 22.48 7.68
N ARG A 224 -13.94 22.38 7.01
CA ARG A 224 -13.77 21.57 5.81
C ARG A 224 -14.01 20.07 6.05
N VAL A 225 -13.76 19.57 7.27
CA VAL A 225 -13.97 18.17 7.66
C VAL A 225 -15.46 17.86 7.80
N GLU A 226 -16.21 18.76 8.45
CA GLU A 226 -17.66 18.70 8.59
C GLU A 226 -18.37 18.80 7.22
N GLU A 227 -17.92 19.74 6.38
CA GLU A 227 -18.37 19.88 5.00
C GLU A 227 -18.20 18.59 4.19
N ALA A 228 -17.03 17.94 4.29
CA ALA A 228 -16.74 16.65 3.64
C ALA A 228 -17.63 15.52 4.15
N MET A 229 -17.83 15.43 5.46
CA MET A 229 -18.66 14.42 6.08
C MET A 229 -20.11 14.56 5.59
N HIS A 230 -20.67 15.76 5.62
CA HIS A 230 -22.03 16.01 5.11
C HIS A 230 -22.14 15.85 3.58
N ARG A 231 -21.11 16.21 2.80
CA ARG A 231 -21.06 15.92 1.35
C ARG A 231 -21.06 14.42 1.08
N THR A 232 -20.29 13.66 1.83
CA THR A 232 -20.26 12.18 1.74
C THR A 232 -21.63 11.58 2.03
N LEU A 233 -22.36 12.09 3.03
CA LEU A 233 -23.74 11.67 3.31
C LEU A 233 -24.75 12.01 2.21
N ARG A 234 -24.53 13.08 1.42
CA ARG A 234 -25.37 13.39 0.23
C ARG A 234 -24.93 12.60 -1.01
N TRP A 235 -23.64 12.27 -1.11
CA TRP A 235 -23.08 11.51 -2.22
C TRP A 235 -23.42 10.02 -2.16
N ILE A 236 -23.55 9.43 -0.96
CA ILE A 236 -24.03 8.04 -0.83
C ILE A 236 -25.46 7.88 -1.36
N ASP A 237 -26.36 8.85 -1.16
CA ASP A 237 -27.73 8.80 -1.73
C ASP A 237 -27.71 8.75 -3.26
N ARG A 238 -26.83 9.55 -3.87
CA ARG A 238 -26.59 9.57 -5.31
C ARG A 238 -25.96 8.27 -5.80
N CYS A 239 -25.05 7.66 -5.01
CA CYS A 239 -24.49 6.35 -5.31
C CYS A 239 -25.55 5.25 -5.28
N ILE A 240 -26.43 5.24 -4.26
CA ILE A 240 -27.54 4.31 -4.13
C ILE A 240 -28.48 4.43 -5.33
N ALA A 241 -28.89 5.66 -5.68
CA ALA A 241 -29.80 5.92 -6.79
C ALA A 241 -29.20 5.56 -8.17
N ALA A 242 -27.87 5.66 -8.32
CA ALA A 242 -27.17 5.30 -9.55
C ALA A 242 -26.87 3.79 -9.69
N HIS A 243 -27.02 3.00 -8.62
CA HIS A 243 -26.61 1.60 -8.62
C HIS A 243 -27.69 0.69 -9.22
N THR A 244 -27.43 0.14 -10.40
CA THR A 244 -28.39 -0.67 -11.17
C THR A 244 -28.24 -2.18 -10.94
N ARG A 245 -27.26 -2.61 -10.14
CA ARG A 245 -26.80 -4.01 -10.01
C ARG A 245 -26.78 -4.57 -8.57
N PRO A 246 -27.77 -4.28 -7.69
CA PRO A 246 -27.73 -4.74 -6.28
C PRO A 246 -27.91 -6.27 -6.12
N HIS A 247 -28.22 -6.99 -7.20
CA HIS A 247 -28.37 -8.45 -7.22
C HIS A 247 -27.05 -9.21 -7.45
N ASP A 248 -26.00 -8.53 -7.93
CA ASP A 248 -24.68 -9.14 -8.13
C ASP A 248 -23.49 -8.23 -7.73
N GLN A 249 -23.74 -7.04 -7.18
CA GLN A 249 -22.72 -6.19 -6.57
C GLN A 249 -23.21 -5.56 -5.27
N ASN A 250 -22.28 -5.18 -4.40
CA ASN A 250 -22.57 -4.74 -3.05
C ASN A 250 -21.95 -3.36 -2.76
N LEU A 251 -22.80 -2.33 -2.68
CA LEU A 251 -22.37 -0.96 -2.41
C LEU A 251 -22.00 -0.76 -0.92
N PHE A 252 -20.75 -0.41 -0.64
CA PHE A 252 -20.28 -0.07 0.69
C PHE A 252 -20.22 1.45 0.88
N GLY A 253 -20.78 1.92 2.00
CA GLY A 253 -20.68 3.32 2.43
C GLY A 253 -19.37 3.59 3.18
N ILE A 254 -18.84 4.80 3.08
CA ILE A 254 -17.55 5.17 3.70
C ILE A 254 -17.77 6.18 4.82
N VAL A 255 -17.52 5.77 6.06
CA VAL A 255 -17.55 6.65 7.23
C VAL A 255 -16.41 7.67 7.10
N GLN A 256 -16.76 8.95 7.14
CA GLN A 256 -15.88 10.11 7.14
C GLN A 256 -16.04 10.91 8.46
N GLY A 257 -15.31 12.02 8.61
CA GLY A 257 -15.26 12.84 9.83
C GLY A 257 -13.86 13.10 10.38
N GLY A 258 -12.81 12.64 9.70
CA GLY A 258 -11.42 12.88 10.12
C GLY A 258 -11.11 12.23 11.47
N LEU A 259 -10.62 13.02 12.43
CA LEU A 259 -10.33 12.58 13.80
C LEU A 259 -11.35 13.10 14.83
N ASP A 260 -12.43 13.75 14.38
CA ASP A 260 -13.47 14.29 15.25
C ASP A 260 -14.51 13.20 15.58
N PRO A 261 -14.68 12.83 16.86
CA PRO A 261 -15.60 11.76 17.24
C PRO A 261 -17.07 12.11 16.97
N ILE A 262 -17.46 13.39 17.09
CA ILE A 262 -18.85 13.81 16.88
C ILE A 262 -19.19 13.71 15.40
N LEU A 263 -18.30 14.16 14.51
CA LEU A 263 -18.49 14.00 13.07
C LEU A 263 -18.50 12.53 12.63
N ARG A 264 -17.70 11.67 13.28
CA ARG A 264 -17.71 10.23 13.05
C ARG A 264 -19.06 9.61 13.43
N ASP A 265 -19.61 9.93 14.60
CA ASP A 265 -20.92 9.42 15.04
C ASP A 265 -22.07 9.88 14.11
N ILE A 266 -22.07 11.15 13.69
CA ILE A 266 -23.04 11.67 12.72
C ILE A 266 -22.94 10.90 11.39
N CYS A 267 -21.72 10.66 10.90
CA CYS A 267 -21.50 9.93 9.66
C CYS A 267 -21.91 8.46 9.75
N VAL A 268 -21.54 7.76 10.83
CA VAL A 268 -21.95 6.38 11.08
C VAL A 268 -23.48 6.29 11.11
N LYS A 269 -24.14 7.12 11.91
CA LYS A 269 -25.61 7.11 12.02
C LYS A 269 -26.27 7.33 10.65
N GLY A 270 -25.85 8.36 9.92
CA GLY A 270 -26.40 8.66 8.60
C GLY A 270 -26.20 7.51 7.59
N LEU A 271 -25.04 6.85 7.60
CA LEU A 271 -24.81 5.69 6.73
C LEU A 271 -25.66 4.47 7.14
N VAL A 272 -25.82 4.21 8.44
CA VAL A 272 -26.59 3.07 8.95
C VAL A 272 -28.09 3.20 8.67
N GLU A 273 -28.63 4.42 8.70
CA GLU A 273 -30.02 4.71 8.30
C GLU A 273 -30.35 4.28 6.85
N ARG A 274 -29.33 4.08 6.01
CA ARG A 274 -29.47 3.64 4.60
C ARG A 274 -29.36 2.12 4.39
N ASN A 275 -29.14 1.34 5.45
CA ASN A 275 -29.09 -0.13 5.46
C ASN A 275 -28.23 -0.74 4.33
N LEU A 276 -26.98 -0.29 4.21
CA LEU A 276 -26.06 -0.75 3.17
C LEU A 276 -25.57 -2.20 3.41
N PRO A 277 -25.20 -2.94 2.34
CA PRO A 277 -24.55 -4.26 2.41
C PRO A 277 -23.32 -4.33 3.32
N GLY A 278 -22.59 -3.24 3.47
CA GLY A 278 -21.39 -3.16 4.30
C GLY A 278 -20.90 -1.72 4.47
N TYR A 279 -19.96 -1.54 5.40
CA TYR A 279 -19.46 -0.22 5.78
C TYR A 279 -17.95 -0.19 5.87
N ALA A 280 -17.35 0.88 5.35
CA ALA A 280 -15.92 1.13 5.45
C ALA A 280 -15.63 2.33 6.37
N ILE A 281 -14.43 2.35 6.93
CA ILE A 281 -13.90 3.44 7.76
C ILE A 281 -12.79 4.10 6.93
N GLY A 282 -13.14 5.24 6.34
CA GLY A 282 -12.26 6.02 5.47
C GLY A 282 -11.58 7.18 6.20
N GLY A 283 -10.69 7.88 5.50
CA GLY A 283 -9.98 9.04 6.05
C GLY A 283 -9.08 8.69 7.24
N LEU A 284 -8.38 7.55 7.17
CA LEU A 284 -7.34 7.10 8.11
C LEU A 284 -6.08 6.67 7.33
N SER A 285 -4.99 6.34 8.04
CA SER A 285 -3.66 6.08 7.50
C SER A 285 -3.07 7.26 6.70
N GLY A 286 -3.48 8.49 7.03
CA GLY A 286 -3.16 9.72 6.30
C GLY A 286 -1.98 10.51 6.87
N GLY A 287 -1.51 10.17 8.08
CA GLY A 287 -0.41 10.84 8.79
C GLY A 287 -0.73 11.22 10.23
N GLU A 288 -1.90 10.84 10.74
CA GLU A 288 -2.30 10.94 12.14
C GLU A 288 -1.42 10.10 13.08
N ASP A 289 -1.45 10.44 14.36
CA ASP A 289 -0.81 9.64 15.40
C ASP A 289 -1.60 8.34 15.66
N LYS A 290 -0.92 7.37 16.28
CA LYS A 290 -1.51 6.05 16.49
C LYS A 290 -2.64 6.02 17.52
N ASN A 291 -2.65 6.92 18.49
CA ASN A 291 -3.70 7.00 19.50
C ASN A 291 -5.00 7.54 18.89
N SER A 292 -4.93 8.58 18.06
CA SER A 292 -6.09 9.05 17.29
C SER A 292 -6.59 7.98 16.32
N PHE A 293 -5.68 7.30 15.60
CA PHE A 293 -6.03 6.22 14.67
C PHE A 293 -6.86 5.09 15.32
N TRP A 294 -6.35 4.47 16.39
CA TRP A 294 -7.04 3.31 16.97
C TRP A 294 -8.36 3.70 17.65
N ARG A 295 -8.44 4.90 18.23
CA ARG A 295 -9.68 5.41 18.85
C ARG A 295 -10.79 5.63 17.83
N VAL A 296 -10.49 6.19 16.66
CA VAL A 296 -11.48 6.33 15.57
C VAL A 296 -11.96 4.96 15.08
N VAL A 297 -11.06 3.97 14.93
CA VAL A 297 -11.45 2.59 14.59
C VAL A 297 -12.35 2.00 15.69
N ALA A 298 -11.93 2.10 16.95
CA ALA A 298 -12.66 1.59 18.11
C ALA A 298 -14.04 2.24 18.31
N GLN A 299 -14.20 3.51 17.94
CA GLN A 299 -15.50 4.18 17.94
C GLN A 299 -16.37 3.65 16.80
N CYS A 300 -15.88 3.72 15.56
CA CYS A 300 -16.66 3.37 14.37
C CYS A 300 -17.11 1.91 14.40
N THR A 301 -16.23 0.94 14.71
CA THR A 301 -16.62 -0.48 14.73
C THR A 301 -17.49 -0.87 15.92
N ALA A 302 -17.66 0.00 16.93
CA ALA A 302 -18.65 -0.21 18.00
C ALA A 302 -20.05 0.27 17.59
N ALA A 303 -20.13 1.36 16.82
CA ALA A 303 -21.40 1.93 16.35
C ALA A 303 -21.92 1.30 15.04
N LEU A 304 -21.07 0.64 14.26
CA LEU A 304 -21.46 -0.03 13.01
C LEU A 304 -22.19 -1.37 13.26
N PRO A 305 -23.20 -1.74 12.44
CA PRO A 305 -24.00 -2.95 12.61
C PRO A 305 -23.16 -4.24 12.73
N GLU A 306 -23.66 -5.18 13.53
CA GLU A 306 -22.95 -6.42 13.82
C GLU A 306 -23.12 -7.51 12.75
N ASP A 307 -24.23 -7.46 12.01
CA ASP A 307 -24.59 -8.35 10.91
C ASP A 307 -23.95 -7.91 9.57
N LYS A 308 -23.13 -6.86 9.59
CA LYS A 308 -22.49 -6.29 8.40
C LYS A 308 -20.96 -6.31 8.49
N PRO A 309 -20.26 -6.45 7.35
CA PRO A 309 -18.82 -6.35 7.27
C PRO A 309 -18.34 -4.90 7.49
N ARG A 310 -17.18 -4.78 8.13
CA ARG A 310 -16.52 -3.53 8.55
C ARG A 310 -15.11 -3.47 7.97
N TYR A 311 -14.89 -2.57 7.01
CA TYR A 311 -13.67 -2.45 6.21
C TYR A 311 -12.83 -1.23 6.64
N VAL A 312 -11.64 -1.43 7.21
CA VAL A 312 -10.73 -0.31 7.54
C VAL A 312 -9.76 -0.10 6.37
N MET A 313 -9.92 1.03 5.67
CA MET A 313 -9.24 1.29 4.40
C MET A 313 -7.76 1.67 4.61
N GLY A 314 -6.89 1.21 3.72
CA GLY A 314 -5.47 1.57 3.66
C GLY A 314 -4.55 0.92 4.72
N VAL A 315 -5.10 0.13 5.65
CA VAL A 315 -4.36 -0.53 6.73
C VAL A 315 -3.63 -1.78 6.24
N GLY A 316 -2.30 -1.80 6.37
CA GLY A 316 -1.48 -2.92 5.87
C GLY A 316 -0.26 -3.30 6.70
N TYR A 317 -0.02 -2.64 7.83
CA TYR A 317 1.02 -3.08 8.75
C TYR A 317 0.48 -4.24 9.59
N PRO A 318 1.22 -5.36 9.76
CA PRO A 318 0.71 -6.54 10.46
C PRO A 318 0.14 -6.25 11.87
N LEU A 319 0.80 -5.41 12.65
CA LEU A 319 0.33 -4.99 13.98
C LEU A 319 -1.01 -4.25 13.92
N ASP A 320 -1.15 -3.32 12.98
CA ASP A 320 -2.39 -2.55 12.82
C ASP A 320 -3.57 -3.45 12.47
N ILE A 321 -3.35 -4.48 11.63
CA ILE A 321 -4.38 -5.47 11.29
C ILE A 321 -4.80 -6.28 12.52
N VAL A 322 -3.85 -6.73 13.34
CA VAL A 322 -4.16 -7.46 14.58
C VAL A 322 -4.95 -6.57 15.55
N VAL A 323 -4.53 -5.31 15.75
CA VAL A 323 -5.21 -4.37 16.64
C VAL A 323 -6.62 -4.01 16.13
N CYS A 324 -6.76 -3.64 14.85
CA CYS A 324 -8.07 -3.36 14.27
C CYS A 324 -9.01 -4.57 14.30
N SER A 325 -8.48 -5.80 14.19
CA SER A 325 -9.28 -7.03 14.29
C SER A 325 -9.78 -7.23 15.72
N ALA A 326 -8.95 -6.96 16.73
CA ALA A 326 -9.36 -6.97 18.13
C ALA A 326 -10.44 -5.92 18.43
N LEU A 327 -10.36 -4.76 17.79
CA LEU A 327 -11.39 -3.71 17.83
C LEU A 327 -12.63 -4.04 16.99
N GLY A 328 -12.65 -5.14 16.21
CA GLY A 328 -13.82 -5.66 15.52
C GLY A 328 -14.00 -5.26 14.05
N ALA A 329 -12.90 -4.95 13.34
CA ALA A 329 -12.88 -4.83 11.88
C ALA A 329 -12.58 -6.18 11.19
N ASP A 330 -13.10 -6.35 9.96
CA ASP A 330 -13.07 -7.63 9.24
C ASP A 330 -12.27 -7.59 7.93
N MET A 331 -12.10 -6.42 7.33
CA MET A 331 -11.51 -6.27 6.00
C MET A 331 -10.47 -5.16 6.01
N TYR A 332 -9.37 -5.39 5.28
CA TYR A 332 -8.23 -4.49 5.17
C TYR A 332 -7.71 -4.49 3.74
N ASP A 333 -7.16 -3.37 3.26
CA ASP A 333 -6.39 -3.31 2.02
C ASP A 333 -5.10 -2.53 2.25
N CYS A 334 -4.04 -2.87 1.53
CA CYS A 334 -2.91 -1.95 1.40
C CYS A 334 -1.96 -2.31 0.27
N VAL A 335 -1.28 -1.28 -0.26
CA VAL A 335 -0.08 -1.46 -1.09
C VAL A 335 1.17 -1.86 -0.27
N TYR A 336 1.12 -1.86 1.07
CA TYR A 336 2.30 -2.05 1.92
C TYR A 336 3.14 -3.30 1.59
N PRO A 337 2.58 -4.52 1.45
CA PRO A 337 3.37 -5.72 1.17
C PRO A 337 4.18 -5.64 -0.13
N THR A 338 3.53 -5.21 -1.23
CA THR A 338 4.14 -5.13 -2.58
C THR A 338 4.97 -3.86 -2.78
N ARG A 339 4.68 -2.77 -2.06
CA ARG A 339 5.52 -1.56 -2.01
C ARG A 339 6.81 -1.84 -1.26
N THR A 340 6.73 -2.44 -0.07
CA THR A 340 7.89 -2.80 0.77
C THR A 340 8.77 -3.86 0.11
N ALA A 341 8.17 -4.82 -0.60
CA ALA A 341 8.89 -5.79 -1.45
C ALA A 341 9.77 -5.12 -2.52
N ARG A 342 9.23 -4.15 -3.27
CA ARG A 342 9.98 -3.37 -4.28
C ARG A 342 11.13 -2.55 -3.67
N PHE A 343 11.02 -2.17 -2.39
CA PHE A 343 12.13 -1.56 -1.64
C PHE A 343 13.15 -2.58 -1.10
N GLY A 344 13.02 -3.86 -1.40
CA GLY A 344 13.98 -4.90 -0.99
C GLY A 344 13.84 -5.31 0.48
N THR A 345 12.61 -5.32 0.99
CA THR A 345 12.29 -5.65 2.39
C THR A 345 11.20 -6.72 2.44
N ALA A 346 11.47 -7.77 3.21
CA ALA A 346 10.53 -8.86 3.46
C ALA A 346 9.80 -8.67 4.80
N LEU A 347 8.57 -9.18 4.89
CA LEU A 347 7.84 -9.31 6.16
C LEU A 347 8.24 -10.62 6.85
N ILE A 348 8.46 -10.56 8.16
CA ILE A 348 8.81 -11.69 9.03
C ILE A 348 8.07 -11.54 10.38
N PRO A 349 7.94 -12.58 11.21
CA PRO A 349 7.27 -12.48 12.52
C PRO A 349 7.87 -11.38 13.41
N GLU A 350 9.18 -11.18 13.35
CA GLU A 350 9.94 -10.13 14.06
C GLU A 350 9.88 -8.76 13.35
N GLY A 351 8.87 -8.52 12.53
CA GLY A 351 8.66 -7.30 11.77
C GLY A 351 9.19 -7.35 10.34
N VAL A 352 10.42 -6.88 10.09
CA VAL A 352 10.93 -6.67 8.72
C VAL A 352 12.40 -7.05 8.50
N LEU A 353 12.65 -7.79 7.42
CA LEU A 353 14.00 -8.18 6.98
C LEU A 353 14.45 -7.36 5.76
N LYS A 354 15.44 -6.50 5.93
CA LYS A 354 15.97 -5.61 4.87
C LYS A 354 17.01 -6.33 4.02
N LEU A 355 16.58 -7.02 2.96
CA LEU A 355 17.46 -7.81 2.09
C LEU A 355 18.51 -7.01 1.33
N LYS A 356 18.44 -5.67 1.27
CA LYS A 356 19.54 -4.82 0.78
C LYS A 356 20.77 -4.77 1.70
N HIS A 357 20.65 -5.20 2.96
CA HIS A 357 21.76 -5.09 3.91
C HIS A 357 22.90 -6.06 3.58
N ARG A 358 24.15 -5.59 3.69
CA ARG A 358 25.35 -6.40 3.38
C ARG A 358 25.43 -7.72 4.18
N LYS A 359 24.84 -7.77 5.38
CA LYS A 359 24.71 -8.99 6.21
C LYS A 359 23.92 -10.13 5.52
N MET A 360 23.26 -9.85 4.40
CA MET A 360 22.47 -10.82 3.65
C MET A 360 23.22 -11.38 2.45
N ALA A 361 24.41 -10.87 2.11
CA ALA A 361 25.13 -11.23 0.89
C ALA A 361 25.62 -12.69 0.86
N ASP A 362 25.84 -13.27 2.03
CA ASP A 362 26.32 -14.63 2.30
C ASP A 362 25.37 -15.43 3.20
N ASP A 363 24.20 -14.88 3.56
CA ASP A 363 23.19 -15.57 4.38
C ASP A 363 22.42 -16.59 3.52
N THR A 364 22.81 -17.86 3.64
CA THR A 364 22.21 -18.99 2.89
C THR A 364 20.86 -19.45 3.44
N ARG A 365 20.36 -18.88 4.54
CA ARG A 365 19.03 -19.21 5.09
C ARG A 365 17.90 -18.69 4.20
N PRO A 366 16.69 -19.26 4.27
CA PRO A 366 15.50 -18.66 3.67
C PRO A 366 15.12 -17.34 4.36
N ILE A 367 14.17 -16.58 3.81
CA ILE A 367 13.68 -15.34 4.45
C ILE A 367 13.19 -15.64 5.87
N ASP A 368 12.34 -16.65 6.02
CA ASP A 368 11.79 -17.16 7.27
C ASP A 368 11.76 -18.70 7.19
N PRO A 369 12.44 -19.44 8.09
CA PRO A 369 12.48 -20.90 8.06
C PRO A 369 11.14 -21.56 8.45
N SER A 370 10.22 -20.82 9.09
CA SER A 370 8.88 -21.30 9.44
C SER A 370 7.85 -21.10 8.30
N CYS A 371 8.19 -20.27 7.30
CA CYS A 371 7.28 -19.93 6.21
C CYS A 371 7.32 -21.01 5.10
N PRO A 372 6.21 -21.72 4.82
CA PRO A 372 6.18 -22.80 3.82
C PRO A 372 5.92 -22.29 2.40
N CYS A 373 6.05 -20.99 2.14
CA CYS A 373 5.80 -20.39 0.82
C CYS A 373 6.87 -20.83 -0.20
N MET A 374 6.52 -20.78 -1.49
CA MET A 374 7.42 -21.14 -2.61
C MET A 374 8.78 -20.42 -2.52
N VAL A 375 8.80 -19.17 -2.04
CA VAL A 375 10.03 -18.36 -1.96
C VAL A 375 10.97 -18.87 -0.85
N CYS A 376 10.44 -19.13 0.35
CA CYS A 376 11.22 -19.63 1.48
C CYS A 376 11.66 -21.09 1.29
N LYS A 377 10.93 -21.90 0.51
CA LYS A 377 11.34 -23.27 0.17
C LYS A 377 12.51 -23.32 -0.82
N ASN A 378 12.58 -22.37 -1.76
CA ASN A 378 13.44 -22.50 -2.94
C ASN A 378 14.60 -21.47 -3.01
N TYR A 379 14.57 -20.38 -2.24
CA TYR A 379 15.54 -19.29 -2.38
C TYR A 379 16.14 -18.83 -1.04
N THR A 380 17.43 -18.50 -1.09
CA THR A 380 18.20 -17.99 0.05
C THR A 380 18.16 -16.46 0.11
N ARG A 381 18.40 -15.90 1.30
CA ARG A 381 18.57 -14.45 1.50
C ARG A 381 19.71 -13.89 0.64
N ALA A 382 20.81 -14.63 0.48
CA ALA A 382 21.93 -14.30 -0.41
C ALA A 382 21.54 -14.19 -1.89
N TYR A 383 20.76 -15.14 -2.40
CA TYR A 383 20.26 -15.09 -3.77
C TYR A 383 19.36 -13.86 -3.99
N ILE A 384 18.39 -13.64 -3.08
CA ILE A 384 17.46 -12.51 -3.21
C ILE A 384 18.19 -11.17 -2.97
N HIS A 385 19.18 -11.09 -2.09
CA HIS A 385 20.08 -9.94 -1.93
C HIS A 385 20.79 -9.57 -3.24
N CYS A 386 21.22 -10.58 -4.02
CA CYS A 386 21.85 -10.35 -5.31
C CYS A 386 20.90 -9.67 -6.30
N LEU A 387 19.65 -10.12 -6.36
CA LEU A 387 18.63 -9.63 -7.30
C LEU A 387 17.97 -8.31 -6.88
N VAL A 388 17.79 -8.07 -5.58
CA VAL A 388 16.99 -6.96 -5.06
C VAL A 388 17.45 -5.60 -5.61
N THR A 389 16.51 -4.86 -6.22
CA THR A 389 16.72 -3.59 -6.93
C THR A 389 17.71 -3.60 -8.11
N LYS A 390 18.16 -4.78 -8.55
CA LYS A 390 18.91 -4.95 -9.80
C LYS A 390 18.09 -5.67 -10.86
N ASP A 391 17.21 -6.56 -10.43
CA ASP A 391 16.34 -7.40 -11.27
C ASP A 391 14.89 -7.37 -10.75
N ALA A 392 13.93 -7.46 -11.68
CA ALA A 392 12.50 -7.52 -11.37
C ALA A 392 12.15 -8.74 -10.51
N MET A 393 12.80 -9.89 -10.73
CA MET A 393 12.62 -11.14 -9.99
C MET A 393 12.82 -10.94 -8.49
N GLY A 394 13.78 -10.11 -8.07
CA GLY A 394 14.00 -9.81 -6.65
C GLY A 394 12.79 -9.13 -5.99
N SER A 395 12.03 -8.32 -6.74
CA SER A 395 10.81 -7.68 -6.26
C SER A 395 9.57 -8.58 -6.36
N GLN A 396 9.52 -9.49 -7.36
CA GLN A 396 8.47 -10.49 -7.51
C GLN A 396 8.52 -11.54 -6.40
N LEU A 397 9.69 -12.12 -6.13
CA LEU A 397 9.88 -13.08 -5.03
C LEU A 397 9.51 -12.46 -3.69
N LEU A 398 9.94 -11.23 -3.42
CA LEU A 398 9.54 -10.52 -2.20
C LEU A 398 8.04 -10.18 -2.15
N SER A 399 7.39 -9.91 -3.28
CA SER A 399 5.95 -9.65 -3.31
C SER A 399 5.14 -10.92 -3.04
N TYR A 400 5.55 -12.06 -3.60
CA TYR A 400 4.97 -13.37 -3.30
C TYR A 400 5.08 -13.68 -1.79
N HIS A 401 6.29 -13.58 -1.23
CA HIS A 401 6.52 -13.86 0.20
C HIS A 401 5.72 -12.91 1.10
N ASN A 402 5.77 -11.60 0.84
CA ASN A 402 5.09 -10.61 1.67
C ASN A 402 3.57 -10.78 1.62
N LEU A 403 2.98 -11.11 0.47
CA LEU A 403 1.54 -11.37 0.38
C LEU A 403 1.17 -12.72 1.01
N TYR A 404 1.98 -13.76 0.86
CA TYR A 404 1.78 -15.02 1.59
C TYR A 404 1.75 -14.80 3.11
N TYR A 405 2.64 -13.97 3.64
CA TYR A 405 2.64 -13.58 5.05
C TYR A 405 1.31 -12.95 5.48
N MET A 406 0.75 -12.01 4.69
CA MET A 406 -0.55 -11.39 4.99
C MET A 406 -1.72 -12.38 4.88
N MET A 407 -1.69 -13.32 3.93
CA MET A 407 -2.72 -14.36 3.81
C MET A 407 -2.65 -15.34 4.98
N GLN A 408 -1.44 -15.70 5.44
CA GLN A 408 -1.25 -16.54 6.62
C GLN A 408 -1.69 -15.81 7.90
N LEU A 409 -1.39 -14.52 8.03
CA LEU A 409 -1.85 -13.68 9.15
C LEU A 409 -3.39 -13.64 9.21
N SER A 410 -4.05 -13.40 8.08
CA SER A 410 -5.52 -13.39 7.96
C SER A 410 -6.14 -14.74 8.36
N ARG A 411 -5.59 -15.86 7.83
CA ARG A 411 -6.03 -17.21 8.21
C ARG A 411 -5.82 -17.52 9.69
N ASN A 412 -4.70 -17.10 10.26
CA ASN A 412 -4.40 -17.30 11.68
C ASN A 412 -5.36 -16.51 12.58
N LEU A 413 -5.65 -15.24 12.22
CA LEU A 413 -6.65 -14.41 12.89
C LEU A 413 -8.02 -15.11 12.90
N HIS A 414 -8.55 -15.45 11.72
CA HIS A 414 -9.83 -16.16 11.57
C HIS A 414 -9.88 -17.43 12.43
N SER A 415 -8.89 -18.31 12.27
CA SER A 415 -8.84 -19.59 12.98
C SER A 415 -8.75 -19.40 14.50
N SER A 416 -7.94 -18.44 14.97
CA SER A 416 -7.82 -18.17 16.42
C SER A 416 -9.10 -17.67 17.08
N ILE A 417 -9.94 -16.94 16.35
CA ILE A 417 -11.24 -16.46 16.85
C ILE A 417 -12.28 -17.59 16.81
N VAL A 418 -12.31 -18.41 15.76
CA VAL A 418 -13.20 -19.59 15.65
C VAL A 418 -12.85 -20.64 16.72
N GLU A 419 -11.57 -20.86 16.99
CA GLU A 419 -11.07 -21.83 17.97
C GLU A 419 -11.04 -21.28 19.41
N GLY A 420 -11.55 -20.07 19.66
CA GLY A 420 -11.66 -19.49 21.01
C GLY A 420 -10.32 -19.13 21.69
N ARG A 421 -9.25 -18.96 20.91
CA ARG A 421 -7.85 -18.74 21.38
C ARG A 421 -7.23 -17.45 20.82
N PHE A 422 -8.05 -16.41 20.67
CA PHE A 422 -7.65 -15.14 20.08
C PHE A 422 -6.70 -14.32 20.99
N PRO A 423 -6.93 -14.19 22.32
CA PRO A 423 -5.98 -13.53 23.22
C PRO A 423 -4.58 -14.14 23.18
N GLU A 424 -4.49 -15.47 23.18
CA GLU A 424 -3.24 -16.23 23.09
C GLU A 424 -2.53 -15.96 21.77
N PHE A 425 -3.28 -15.93 20.66
CA PHE A 425 -2.74 -15.56 19.36
C PHE A 425 -2.18 -14.13 19.33
N VAL A 426 -2.89 -13.16 19.92
CA VAL A 426 -2.41 -11.76 20.02
C VAL A 426 -1.14 -11.70 20.87
N CYS A 427 -1.12 -12.39 22.00
CA CYS A 427 0.05 -12.42 22.87
C CYS A 427 1.27 -13.08 22.19
N ASP A 428 1.07 -14.20 21.50
CA ASP A 428 2.10 -14.88 20.70
C ASP A 428 2.62 -14.01 19.55
N PHE A 429 1.74 -13.25 18.90
CA PHE A 429 2.11 -12.30 17.85
C PHE A 429 2.97 -11.16 18.42
N LEU A 430 2.55 -10.55 19.53
CA LEU A 430 3.29 -9.47 20.19
C LEU A 430 4.65 -9.93 20.70
N ARG A 431 4.76 -11.12 21.32
CA ARG A 431 6.06 -11.66 21.78
C ARG A 431 7.04 -11.94 20.63
N LYS A 432 6.56 -12.30 19.44
CA LYS A 432 7.41 -12.46 18.24
C LYS A 432 7.84 -11.11 17.66
N MET A 433 6.92 -10.15 17.65
CA MET A 433 7.14 -8.83 17.05
C MET A 433 7.97 -7.88 17.92
N PHE A 434 7.83 -7.99 19.25
CA PHE A 434 8.50 -7.21 20.28
C PHE A 434 9.21 -8.14 21.28
N PRO A 435 10.28 -8.84 20.88
CA PRO A 435 10.93 -9.86 21.71
C PRO A 435 11.61 -9.30 22.97
N ASN A 436 11.78 -7.98 23.10
CA ASN A 436 12.28 -7.34 24.32
C ASN A 436 11.13 -6.88 25.25
N GLY A 437 9.87 -7.15 24.89
CA GLY A 437 8.69 -6.63 25.59
C GLY A 437 8.44 -5.14 25.36
N ASP A 438 9.07 -4.54 24.35
CA ASP A 438 8.97 -3.14 23.94
C ASP A 438 7.71 -2.86 23.09
N VAL A 439 6.57 -3.36 23.56
CA VAL A 439 5.25 -3.14 22.94
C VAL A 439 4.88 -1.65 23.04
N PRO A 440 4.46 -0.99 21.93
CA PRO A 440 4.09 0.42 21.96
C PRO A 440 2.85 0.70 22.81
N GLU A 441 2.87 1.78 23.59
CA GLU A 441 1.79 2.22 24.50
C GLU A 441 0.39 2.22 23.84
N TRP A 442 0.26 2.76 22.62
CA TRP A 442 -1.02 2.77 21.89
C TRP A 442 -1.60 1.38 21.61
N VAL A 443 -0.76 0.33 21.58
CA VAL A 443 -1.21 -1.06 21.47
C VAL A 443 -1.77 -1.53 22.80
N CYS A 444 -1.11 -1.19 23.91
CA CYS A 444 -1.61 -1.50 25.26
C CYS A 444 -3.00 -0.90 25.48
N ASP A 445 -3.17 0.40 25.23
CA ASP A 445 -4.47 1.08 25.34
C ASP A 445 -5.55 0.40 24.46
N ALA A 446 -5.19 0.06 23.21
CA ALA A 446 -6.12 -0.55 22.28
C ALA A 446 -6.48 -2.00 22.66
N MET A 447 -5.56 -2.75 23.29
CA MET A 447 -5.81 -4.10 23.80
C MET A 447 -6.65 -4.08 25.08
N GLU A 448 -6.46 -3.09 25.96
CA GLU A 448 -7.35 -2.85 27.10
C GLU A 448 -8.80 -2.61 26.62
N VAL A 449 -9.00 -1.73 25.62
CA VAL A 449 -10.33 -1.49 25.02
C VAL A 449 -10.88 -2.71 24.27
N ALA A 450 -10.02 -3.61 23.77
CA ALA A 450 -10.44 -4.89 23.20
C ALA A 450 -10.72 -5.98 24.26
N GLY A 451 -10.39 -5.72 25.54
CA GLY A 451 -10.49 -6.69 26.64
C GLY A 451 -9.48 -7.84 26.52
N ILE A 452 -8.26 -7.56 26.05
CA ILE A 452 -7.16 -8.53 25.92
C ILE A 452 -6.04 -8.13 26.88
N ASP A 453 -5.79 -8.95 27.90
CA ASP A 453 -4.63 -8.79 28.78
C ASP A 453 -3.34 -9.18 28.05
N ILE A 454 -2.51 -8.18 27.75
CA ILE A 454 -1.17 -8.37 27.15
C ILE A 454 -0.03 -8.11 28.15
N SER A 455 -0.31 -8.05 29.45
CA SER A 455 0.70 -7.79 30.49
C SER A 455 1.87 -8.77 30.44
N SER A 456 1.61 -10.03 30.07
CA SER A 456 2.64 -11.07 29.86
C SER A 456 3.56 -10.85 28.64
N CYS A 457 3.23 -9.90 27.78
CA CYS A 457 3.99 -9.55 26.57
C CYS A 457 4.77 -8.24 26.72
N CYS A 458 4.37 -7.38 27.64
CA CYS A 458 5.09 -6.16 27.97
C CYS A 458 6.26 -6.49 28.91
N ALA A 459 7.41 -5.86 28.69
CA ALA A 459 8.41 -5.81 29.75
C ALA A 459 7.77 -5.12 30.97
N SER A 460 7.96 -5.69 32.16
CA SER A 460 7.44 -5.08 33.39
C SER A 460 7.97 -3.66 33.50
N PHE A 461 7.12 -2.65 33.29
CA PHE A 461 7.46 -1.28 33.66
C PHE A 461 7.66 -1.29 35.17
N SER A 462 8.91 -1.25 35.60
CA SER A 462 9.26 -1.05 37.00
C SER A 462 8.64 0.28 37.41
N SER A 463 7.53 0.22 38.14
CA SER A 463 6.83 1.41 38.59
C SER A 463 7.77 2.19 39.48
N CYS A 464 8.25 3.34 39.00
CA CYS A 464 8.68 4.42 39.87
C CYS A 464 7.42 4.92 40.58
N LYS A 465 6.99 4.19 41.62
CA LYS A 465 6.11 4.76 42.63
C LYS A 465 6.92 5.84 43.33
N GLU A 466 6.37 7.04 43.36
CA GLU A 466 6.84 8.08 44.26
C GLU A 466 6.57 7.59 45.68
N ASP A 467 7.62 7.12 46.37
CA ASP A 467 7.58 6.89 47.81
C ASP A 467 7.59 8.25 48.51
N ASP A 468 6.38 8.73 48.77
CA ASP A 468 6.11 9.96 49.49
C ASP A 468 6.46 9.77 50.99
N SER A 469 7.75 9.86 51.35
CA SER A 469 8.13 10.13 52.75
C SER A 469 9.53 10.72 52.98
N ASN A 470 9.53 11.82 53.74
CA ASN A 470 10.56 12.34 54.66
C ASN A 470 11.80 13.11 54.15
N SER A 471 11.72 14.42 54.44
CA SER A 471 12.76 15.27 55.06
C SER A 471 14.08 15.52 54.33
N MET A 472 14.23 16.76 53.84
CA MET A 472 15.53 17.38 53.54
C MET A 472 16.45 17.42 54.78
N PRO A 473 17.78 17.52 54.55
CA PRO A 473 18.37 18.82 54.82
C PRO A 473 19.16 19.42 53.64
N LYS A 474 19.41 20.72 53.77
CA LYS A 474 20.05 21.64 52.81
C LYS A 474 21.54 21.32 52.65
N GLU A 475 22.12 21.57 51.48
CA GLU A 475 22.97 22.77 51.30
C GLU A 475 23.32 23.09 49.83
N VAL A 476 23.55 24.39 49.62
CA VAL A 476 23.87 25.06 48.35
C VAL A 476 25.38 25.03 48.12
N PHE A 477 25.89 25.02 46.87
CA PHE A 477 27.07 25.81 46.39
C PHE A 477 27.35 25.63 44.88
N PRO A 478 28.17 26.48 44.20
CA PRO A 478 27.72 27.08 42.94
C PRO A 478 28.68 26.96 41.73
N PHE A 479 28.26 27.55 40.62
CA PHE A 479 28.96 27.64 39.34
C PHE A 479 30.03 28.77 39.32
N LYS A 480 31.30 28.49 38.93
CA LYS A 480 32.05 29.14 37.81
C LYS A 480 33.60 29.06 37.83
N LYS A 481 34.14 28.88 36.62
CA LYS A 481 35.39 29.44 36.01
C LYS A 481 36.80 28.86 36.32
N LYS A 482 37.43 28.41 35.22
CA LYS A 482 38.82 28.63 34.72
C LYS A 482 40.04 28.41 35.65
N MET A 483 41.04 27.65 35.16
CA MET A 483 42.42 28.11 34.86
C MET A 483 43.27 27.01 34.13
N PRO A 484 44.53 27.25 33.66
CA PRO A 484 45.10 26.57 32.47
C PRO A 484 46.42 25.77 32.65
N LEU A 485 46.89 25.19 31.53
CA LEU A 485 48.28 24.86 31.10
C LEU A 485 49.34 24.32 32.12
N GLY A 486 49.68 23.03 31.99
CA GLY A 486 50.93 22.59 31.31
C GLY A 486 52.26 22.44 32.08
N LEU A 487 52.74 21.19 32.23
CA LEU A 487 54.16 20.73 32.33
C LEU A 487 54.13 19.18 32.14
N ILE A 488 54.72 18.49 31.15
CA ILE A 488 56.09 18.38 30.58
C ILE A 488 56.93 17.23 31.21
N LEU A 489 57.55 16.40 30.34
CA LEU A 489 58.52 15.30 30.55
C LEU A 489 58.04 14.01 31.26
N GLY A 490 58.44 12.79 30.86
CA GLY A 490 59.14 12.33 29.64
C GLY A 490 60.17 11.20 29.86
N ILE A 491 60.27 10.26 28.89
CA ILE A 491 61.30 9.18 28.75
C ILE A 491 61.10 7.98 29.70
N GLY A 492 61.22 6.69 29.33
CA GLY A 492 61.50 5.97 28.06
C GLY A 492 61.57 4.45 28.37
N ARG A 493 61.89 3.48 27.49
CA ARG A 493 62.06 3.38 26.02
C ARG A 493 62.16 1.86 25.67
N ALA A 494 62.10 1.50 24.36
CA ALA A 494 62.51 0.20 23.76
C ALA A 494 61.52 -1.00 23.80
N PHE A 495 61.38 -1.86 22.76
CA PHE A 495 61.91 -1.82 21.37
C PHE A 495 61.07 -2.68 20.36
N ARG A 496 60.86 -2.13 19.14
CA ARG A 496 60.72 -2.76 17.78
C ARG A 496 59.68 -3.86 17.40
N ARG A 497 59.00 -3.52 16.29
CA ARG A 497 58.71 -4.30 15.03
C ARG A 497 57.52 -5.30 14.96
N LYS A 498 56.47 -4.86 14.24
CA LYS A 498 56.06 -5.48 12.95
C LYS A 498 55.46 -4.43 12.00
N ARG A 499 55.35 -4.77 10.69
CA ARG A 499 55.13 -3.84 9.57
C ARG A 499 53.70 -3.26 9.52
N THR A 500 53.61 -2.03 9.02
CA THR A 500 52.40 -1.40 8.48
C THR A 500 51.96 -2.01 7.15
N SER A 501 50.66 -2.18 6.94
CA SER A 501 50.03 -2.29 5.61
C SER A 501 48.76 -1.42 5.55
N SER A 502 48.76 -0.46 4.61
CA SER A 502 47.59 0.24 4.05
C SER A 502 46.47 0.71 5.01
N LEU A 503 46.60 1.96 5.49
CA LEU A 503 45.42 2.80 5.73
C LEU A 503 44.82 3.19 4.38
N ASP A 504 43.57 2.80 4.12
CA ASP A 504 42.87 3.06 2.86
C ASP A 504 42.79 4.56 2.56
N ILE A 505 43.22 4.94 1.35
CA ILE A 505 43.20 6.32 0.88
C ILE A 505 41.74 6.76 0.63
N LEU A 506 41.29 7.76 1.38
CA LEU A 506 39.96 8.37 1.22
C LEU A 506 39.86 9.12 -0.13
N SER A 507 39.28 8.45 -1.13
CA SER A 507 38.85 9.07 -2.38
C SER A 507 37.48 9.72 -2.24
N SER A 508 37.10 10.57 -3.20
CA SER A 508 35.89 11.42 -3.22
C SER A 508 34.53 10.69 -3.18
N LYS A 509 34.52 9.35 -3.02
CA LYS A 509 33.32 8.52 -2.87
C LYS A 509 33.13 7.89 -1.48
N ARG A 510 33.95 8.23 -0.47
CA ARG A 510 33.78 7.78 0.93
C ARG A 510 33.95 8.91 1.93
N ALA A 511 32.84 9.61 2.24
CA ALA A 511 32.71 10.45 3.43
C ALA A 511 31.65 9.85 4.38
N PRO A 512 31.73 10.08 5.71
CA PRO A 512 30.70 9.62 6.65
C PRO A 512 29.32 10.21 6.37
N ARG A 513 28.26 9.52 6.81
CA ARG A 513 26.86 9.95 6.63
C ARG A 513 26.63 11.30 7.32
N GLY A 514 26.21 12.30 6.54
CA GLY A 514 25.86 13.65 7.03
C GLY A 514 26.05 14.74 5.97
N TYR A 515 27.08 14.61 5.12
CA TYR A 515 27.35 15.60 4.06
C TYR A 515 26.63 15.27 2.75
N TYR A 516 25.53 15.97 2.46
CA TYR A 516 24.93 16.01 1.14
C TYR A 516 25.66 17.05 0.28
N LYS A 517 26.48 16.59 -0.69
CA LYS A 517 26.91 17.45 -1.80
C LYS A 517 25.93 17.24 -2.95
N GLY A 518 25.19 18.30 -3.29
CA GLY A 518 24.27 18.28 -4.43
C GLY A 518 25.01 17.96 -5.74
N LYS A 519 24.28 17.44 -6.72
CA LYS A 519 24.83 17.22 -8.07
C LYS A 519 25.41 18.55 -8.60
N ASN A 520 26.58 18.47 -9.23
CA ASN A 520 27.34 19.58 -9.84
C ASN A 520 28.06 20.58 -8.91
N CYS A 521 28.10 20.38 -7.58
CA CYS A 521 28.93 21.22 -6.71
C CYS A 521 30.45 20.94 -6.90
N LYS A 522 31.22 21.97 -7.33
CA LYS A 522 32.69 21.89 -7.42
C LYS A 522 33.33 21.75 -6.01
N PRO A 523 34.47 21.05 -5.85
CA PRO A 523 35.15 20.95 -4.55
C PRO A 523 35.73 22.30 -4.09
N THR A 524 35.43 22.69 -2.85
CA THR A 524 35.90 23.94 -2.21
C THR A 524 37.28 23.82 -1.54
N GLY A 525 37.98 22.69 -1.74
CA GLY A 525 39.22 22.36 -1.03
C GLY A 525 39.74 20.95 -1.33
N PHE A 526 40.80 20.53 -0.63
CA PHE A 526 41.47 19.23 -0.83
C PHE A 526 41.86 18.55 0.50
N HIS A 527 42.00 17.23 0.49
CA HIS A 527 42.47 16.46 1.65
C HIS A 527 44.00 16.47 1.76
N THR A 528 44.52 16.59 2.98
CA THR A 528 45.94 16.50 3.31
C THR A 528 46.37 15.04 3.52
N ARG A 529 47.68 14.76 3.38
CA ARG A 529 48.26 13.43 3.66
C ARG A 529 48.10 12.94 5.11
N LYS A 530 47.66 13.79 6.03
CA LYS A 530 47.36 13.46 7.45
C LYS A 530 45.85 13.37 7.76
N GLY A 531 44.98 13.39 6.74
CA GLY A 531 43.53 13.18 6.89
C GLY A 531 42.67 14.44 7.11
N GLY A 532 43.26 15.60 7.37
CA GLY A 532 42.53 16.88 7.42
C GLY A 532 42.06 17.35 6.03
N TYR A 533 41.06 18.22 5.97
CA TYR A 533 40.62 18.90 4.74
C TYR A 533 40.98 20.38 4.80
N VAL A 534 41.69 20.89 3.77
CA VAL A 534 42.05 22.30 3.62
C VAL A 534 41.07 22.94 2.65
N VAL A 535 40.32 23.92 3.15
CA VAL A 535 39.42 24.75 2.35
C VAL A 535 40.25 25.82 1.64
N MET A 536 39.97 26.07 0.36
CA MET A 536 40.61 27.14 -0.40
C MET A 536 39.67 28.35 -0.41
N GLN A 537 40.07 29.45 0.24
CA GLN A 537 39.23 30.64 0.44
C GLN A 537 38.64 31.15 -0.90
N GLU A 538 39.47 31.19 -1.95
CA GLU A 538 39.14 31.57 -3.33
C GLU A 538 38.10 30.68 -4.03
N LYS A 539 37.76 29.52 -3.47
CA LYS A 539 36.75 28.57 -3.99
C LYS A 539 35.47 28.56 -3.18
N LEU A 540 35.39 29.34 -2.11
CA LEU A 540 34.14 29.59 -1.40
C LEU A 540 33.34 30.67 -2.13
N PRO A 541 32.05 30.43 -2.45
CA PRO A 541 31.18 31.50 -2.95
C PRO A 541 31.00 32.56 -1.86
N ASN A 542 31.27 33.83 -2.19
CA ASN A 542 30.91 34.97 -1.36
C ASN A 542 29.39 35.18 -1.44
N TYR A 543 28.67 34.76 -0.40
CA TYR A 543 27.27 35.12 -0.21
C TYR A 543 27.19 36.47 0.50
N VAL A 544 26.92 37.53 -0.27
CA VAL A 544 26.48 38.81 0.30
C VAL A 544 25.03 38.62 0.73
N VAL A 545 24.81 38.43 2.02
CA VAL A 545 23.47 38.53 2.61
C VAL A 545 23.15 40.02 2.68
N PRO A 546 22.10 40.52 1.99
CA PRO A 546 21.70 41.92 2.12
C PRO A 546 21.25 42.19 3.56
N ASP A 547 21.45 43.42 4.04
CA ASP A 547 20.91 43.82 5.33
C ASP A 547 19.38 43.86 5.25
N LEU A 548 18.72 43.22 6.22
CA LEU A 548 17.27 43.04 6.25
C LEU A 548 16.62 43.78 7.43
N THR A 549 17.36 44.62 8.17
CA THR A 549 16.82 45.39 9.31
C THR A 549 15.60 46.24 8.95
N ASP A 550 15.54 46.81 7.74
CA ASP A 550 14.41 47.61 7.25
C ASP A 550 13.41 46.80 6.38
N PHE A 551 13.57 45.47 6.26
CA PHE A 551 12.77 44.65 5.35
C PHE A 551 11.41 44.26 5.96
N LYS A 552 10.38 45.08 5.71
CA LYS A 552 8.98 44.74 6.07
C LYS A 552 8.49 43.51 5.30
N LEU A 553 8.47 42.35 5.97
CA LEU A 553 7.81 41.14 5.51
C LEU A 553 6.30 41.39 5.30
N LYS A 554 5.83 41.24 4.06
CA LYS A 554 4.39 41.13 3.78
C LYS A 554 3.93 39.69 4.09
N PRO A 555 2.87 39.47 4.88
CA PRO A 555 2.35 38.12 5.11
C PRO A 555 1.79 37.54 3.80
N TYR A 556 2.05 36.25 3.56
CA TYR A 556 1.65 35.52 2.35
C TYR A 556 0.16 35.08 2.36
N VAL A 557 -0.71 35.88 3.00
CA VAL A 557 -2.16 35.68 3.02
C VAL A 557 -2.83 37.04 2.97
N SER A 558 -3.50 37.36 1.86
CA SER A 558 -4.43 38.49 1.80
C SER A 558 -5.73 38.09 2.47
N GLN A 559 -5.97 38.55 3.69
CA GLN A 559 -7.31 38.52 4.26
C GLN A 559 -8.23 39.45 3.46
N CYS A 560 -9.38 38.92 3.03
CA CYS A 560 -10.45 39.72 2.46
C CYS A 560 -11.02 40.64 3.57
N PRO A 561 -11.18 41.96 3.34
CA PRO A 561 -11.69 42.85 4.38
C PRO A 561 -13.17 42.56 4.67
N LEU A 562 -13.48 42.27 5.93
CA LEU A 562 -14.85 42.33 6.44
C LEU A 562 -15.31 43.79 6.42
N GLU A 563 -16.28 44.12 5.57
CA GLU A 563 -17.00 45.39 5.64
C GLU A 563 -17.89 45.42 6.90
N VAL A 564 -17.31 45.91 8.01
CA VAL A 564 -18.11 46.33 9.16
C VAL A 564 -18.82 47.63 8.78
N LYS A 565 -20.11 47.53 8.44
CA LYS A 565 -20.98 48.71 8.28
C LYS A 565 -21.16 49.41 9.63
N THR A 566 -20.34 50.43 9.88
CA THR A 566 -20.57 51.37 10.98
C THR A 566 -21.73 52.31 10.63
N SER A 567 -22.88 52.09 11.24
CA SER A 567 -23.99 53.04 11.24
C SER A 567 -23.62 54.26 12.10
N GLN A 568 -23.26 55.37 11.46
CA GLN A 568 -23.29 56.68 12.11
C GLN A 568 -24.65 57.35 11.84
N ALA A 569 -25.38 57.62 12.91
CA ALA A 569 -26.57 58.45 12.90
C ALA A 569 -26.24 59.84 13.47
N SER A 570 -27.01 60.86 13.06
CA SER A 570 -26.96 62.26 13.53
C SER A 570 -25.71 63.08 13.09
N GLN A 571 -25.79 64.38 12.77
CA GLN A 571 -26.93 65.31 12.73
C GLN A 571 -26.62 66.56 11.86
N THR A 572 -27.64 67.10 11.16
CA THR A 572 -27.87 68.53 10.79
C THR A 572 -26.72 69.48 10.41
N ALA A 573 -26.81 70.14 9.24
CA ALA A 573 -27.23 71.57 9.13
C ALA A 573 -26.71 72.31 7.87
N LYS A 574 -27.53 72.43 6.82
CA LYS A 574 -27.92 73.67 6.07
C LYS A 574 -28.55 73.32 4.73
#